data_AF-A0A844TEC2-F1
#
_entry.id   AF-A0A844TEC2-F1
#
_cell.length_a   1.000
_cell.length_b   1.000
_cell.length_c   1.000
_cell.angle_alpha   90.00
_cell.angle_beta   90.00
_cell.angle_gamma   90.00
#
_symmetry.space_group_name_H-M   'P 1'
#
loop_
_entity.id
_entity.type
_entity.pdbx_description
1 polymer ?
#
loop_
_entity_poly.entity_id
_entity_poly.type
_entity_poly.pdbx_seq_one_letter_code
_entity_poly.pdbx_strand_id
1 'polypeptide(L)'
;MNGLGSTPTEEVQITNAQFLNTCKFVLSIARHASVPFTSDSSPKTLERIAGKVRQLPKQCRRSSVEYSSESLANRDKYMAQVLKNGAALFDQVITDAGDRKEFVRMLSAHVGATIRVSGEGACIPWEALCLSGDPDNATYEDFLGWNHVILREVPRKYRPFKLDAEVRRAGFVEDDGLASVHRRDTQLAIDGLGDSITKIPLDPLKKPTDKRLFHGFFYDKEAPKELVQFDCHIEGGDEVHTSHMRVTEKFQLPFPAFHEAVLMSEPVVLLNACGAGTTNWASTDGYAAKLWANGAALVIAAEAALGDGFMTDFAHLFYLMASDGAYAAEALLKARRITLAEHRNPSALFYGLYGEAQFQLRAPPLSATKRAELDLKKRVLGGIWPPKPKQVLDEERVT
;
A
#
# COMPACT_ATOMS: atom_id res chain seq x y z
N MET A 1 17.45 11.49 43.81
CA MET A 1 16.53 11.26 42.67
C MET A 1 17.35 11.52 41.42
N ASN A 2 17.84 10.45 40.78
CA ASN A 2 18.75 10.54 39.65
C ASN A 2 17.96 10.70 38.35
N GLY A 3 18.16 11.83 37.67
CA GLY A 3 17.58 12.12 36.36
C GLY A 3 18.31 11.34 35.27
N LEU A 4 17.56 10.53 34.53
CA LEU A 4 18.02 9.89 33.30
C LEU A 4 18.13 10.94 32.20
N GLY A 5 19.37 11.29 31.84
CA GLY A 5 19.66 12.09 30.65
C GLY A 5 19.46 11.24 29.39
N SER A 6 18.56 11.68 28.51
CA SER A 6 18.44 11.17 27.15
C SER A 6 19.58 11.71 26.31
N THR A 7 20.42 10.82 25.78
CA THR A 7 21.42 11.16 24.76
C THR A 7 20.74 11.56 23.45
N PRO A 8 21.20 12.64 22.78
CA PRO A 8 20.67 13.03 21.48
C PRO A 8 21.17 12.05 20.41
N THR A 9 20.26 11.44 19.66
CA THR A 9 20.58 10.75 18.41
C THR A 9 21.00 11.78 17.37
N GLU A 10 22.25 11.75 16.93
CA GLU A 10 22.74 12.56 15.80
C GLU A 10 21.96 12.19 14.53
N GLU A 11 21.13 13.12 14.07
CA GLU A 11 20.41 13.04 12.81
C GLU A 11 21.30 13.65 11.72
N VAL A 12 21.91 12.81 10.89
CA VAL A 12 22.78 13.23 9.79
C VAL A 12 21.90 13.78 8.65
N GLN A 13 21.75 15.10 8.57
CA GLN A 13 21.16 15.76 7.41
C GLN A 13 22.18 15.82 6.25
N ILE A 14 21.88 15.12 5.15
CA ILE A 14 22.67 15.17 3.92
C ILE A 14 21.99 16.15 2.94
N THR A 15 22.71 17.20 2.52
CA THR A 15 22.23 18.25 1.60
C THR A 15 22.45 17.93 0.12
N ASN A 16 21.55 18.45 -0.74
CA ASN A 16 21.02 17.77 -1.93
C ASN A 16 21.54 18.25 -3.32
N ALA A 17 22.82 18.62 -3.47
CA ALA A 17 23.25 19.40 -4.66
C ALA A 17 24.05 18.69 -5.78
N GLN A 18 24.31 17.37 -5.72
CA GLN A 18 25.18 16.70 -6.73
C GLN A 18 24.67 15.37 -7.34
N PHE A 19 23.40 14.99 -7.14
CA PHE A 19 22.92 13.61 -7.40
C PHE A 19 21.97 13.44 -8.60
N LEU A 20 22.25 14.03 -9.76
CA LEU A 20 21.33 13.94 -10.91
C LEU A 20 21.26 12.57 -11.62
N ASN A 21 22.15 11.61 -11.32
CA ASN A 21 22.26 10.35 -12.08
C ASN A 21 22.16 9.06 -11.26
N THR A 22 22.04 9.11 -9.93
CA THR A 22 22.01 7.89 -9.07
C THR A 22 20.81 7.95 -8.14
N CYS A 23 20.13 6.82 -7.98
CA CYS A 23 19.06 6.69 -6.98
C CYS A 23 19.67 6.22 -5.66
N LYS A 24 19.36 6.94 -4.58
CA LYS A 24 19.76 6.58 -3.23
C LYS A 24 18.56 6.07 -2.47
N PHE A 25 18.72 4.91 -1.85
CA PHE A 25 17.69 4.33 -1.00
C PHE A 25 18.29 4.05 0.37
N VAL A 26 17.53 4.33 1.41
CA VAL A 26 17.87 3.90 2.76
C VAL A 26 16.80 2.93 3.19
N LEU A 27 17.24 1.72 3.51
CA LEU A 27 16.36 0.70 4.06
C LEU A 27 16.68 0.53 5.54
N SER A 28 15.67 0.73 6.37
CA SER A 28 15.79 0.56 7.81
C SER A 28 14.89 -0.57 8.29
N ILE A 29 15.49 -1.58 8.91
CA ILE A 29 14.76 -2.65 9.58
C ILE A 29 14.58 -2.21 11.03
N ALA A 30 13.32 -2.02 11.44
CA ALA A 30 12.99 -1.42 12.73
C ALA A 30 13.79 -2.03 13.90
N ARG A 31 14.42 -1.16 14.72
CA ARG A 31 15.20 -1.47 15.94
C ARG A 31 16.54 -2.20 15.78
N HIS A 32 16.98 -2.54 14.57
CA HIS A 32 18.18 -3.37 14.39
C HIS A 32 19.28 -2.71 13.58
N ALA A 33 18.98 -2.27 12.35
CA ALA A 33 20.00 -1.72 11.46
C ALA A 33 19.36 -0.89 10.33
N SER A 34 20.05 0.18 9.95
CA SER A 34 19.84 0.88 8.69
C SER A 34 20.95 0.48 7.73
N VAL A 35 20.58 0.00 6.56
CA VAL A 35 21.50 -0.37 5.48
C VAL A 35 21.31 0.65 4.37
N PRO A 36 22.21 1.64 4.25
CA PRO A 36 22.21 2.49 3.07
C PRO A 36 22.68 1.64 1.88
N PHE A 37 22.02 1.80 0.74
CA PHE A 37 22.55 1.28 -0.51
C PHE A 37 22.31 2.29 -1.64
N THR A 38 23.20 2.26 -2.62
CA THR A 38 23.08 3.08 -3.81
C THR A 38 22.78 2.19 -4.99
N SER A 39 21.82 2.61 -5.81
CA SER A 39 21.62 2.00 -7.11
C SER A 39 22.53 2.70 -8.11
N ASP A 40 23.41 1.95 -8.77
CA ASP A 40 24.17 2.49 -9.91
C ASP A 40 23.30 2.58 -11.18
N SER A 41 22.09 2.05 -11.13
CA SER A 41 21.14 2.16 -12.23
C SER A 41 20.68 3.61 -12.37
N SER A 42 20.71 4.10 -13.61
CA SER A 42 20.13 5.41 -13.91
C SER A 42 18.63 5.42 -13.57
N PRO A 43 18.05 6.57 -13.16
CA PRO A 43 16.61 6.70 -12.92
C PRO A 43 15.75 6.18 -14.08
N LYS A 44 16.15 6.45 -15.34
CA LYS A 44 15.48 5.97 -16.55
C LYS A 44 15.49 4.43 -16.69
N THR A 45 16.57 3.78 -16.25
CA THR A 45 16.66 2.32 -16.24
C THR A 45 15.67 1.73 -15.24
N LEU A 46 15.67 2.25 -14.02
CA LEU A 46 14.75 1.82 -12.96
C LEU A 46 13.29 2.07 -13.34
N GLU A 47 13.00 3.24 -13.89
CA GLU A 47 11.70 3.62 -14.45
C GLU A 47 11.21 2.61 -15.47
N ARG A 48 12.02 2.29 -16.48
CA ARG A 48 11.63 1.38 -17.55
C ARG A 48 11.27 -0.01 -17.00
N ILE A 49 12.01 -0.49 -16.01
CA ILE A 49 11.82 -1.84 -15.44
C ILE A 49 10.65 -1.84 -14.45
N ALA A 50 10.56 -0.85 -13.57
CA ALA A 50 9.40 -0.66 -12.68
C ALA A 50 8.10 -0.47 -13.48
N GLY A 51 8.17 0.25 -14.61
CA GLY A 51 7.08 0.40 -15.56
C GLY A 51 6.61 -0.93 -16.13
N LYS A 52 7.53 -1.84 -16.50
CA LYS A 52 7.17 -3.20 -16.92
C LYS A 52 6.44 -3.95 -15.81
N VAL A 53 6.97 -3.92 -14.58
CA VAL A 53 6.35 -4.60 -13.42
C VAL A 53 4.93 -4.06 -13.17
N ARG A 54 4.73 -2.74 -13.19
CA ARG A 54 3.43 -2.07 -13.00
C ARG A 54 2.43 -2.26 -14.12
N GLN A 55 2.89 -2.60 -15.32
CA GLN A 55 2.00 -2.87 -16.44
C GLN A 55 1.42 -4.29 -16.39
N LEU A 56 2.03 -5.22 -15.64
CA LEU A 56 1.56 -6.60 -15.54
C LEU A 56 0.17 -6.71 -14.91
N PRO A 57 -0.17 -6.00 -13.81
CA PRO A 57 -1.53 -6.00 -13.28
C PRO A 57 -2.60 -5.54 -14.27
N LYS A 58 -2.26 -4.73 -15.29
CA LYS A 58 -3.23 -4.34 -16.33
C LYS A 58 -3.75 -5.56 -17.10
N GLN A 59 -2.96 -6.62 -17.20
CA GLN A 59 -3.35 -7.88 -17.82
C GLN A 59 -4.34 -8.66 -16.94
N CYS A 60 -4.40 -8.33 -15.64
CA CYS A 60 -5.27 -8.91 -14.62
C CYS A 60 -6.43 -7.99 -14.24
N ARG A 61 -6.84 -7.03 -15.10
CA ARG A 61 -7.89 -5.99 -14.85
C ARG A 61 -9.29 -6.51 -14.48
N ARG A 62 -9.44 -7.81 -14.34
CA ARG A 62 -10.65 -8.51 -13.96
C ARG A 62 -10.87 -8.38 -12.44
N SER A 63 -12.12 -8.40 -12.01
CA SER A 63 -12.48 -8.58 -10.59
C SER A 63 -11.84 -9.84 -10.01
N SER A 64 -11.74 -9.99 -8.69
CA SER A 64 -11.15 -11.24 -8.14
C SER A 64 -12.01 -12.44 -8.53
N VAL A 65 -13.33 -12.27 -8.66
CA VAL A 65 -14.23 -13.31 -9.18
C VAL A 65 -13.91 -13.67 -10.62
N GLU A 66 -13.78 -12.69 -11.51
CA GLU A 66 -13.43 -12.95 -12.91
C GLU A 66 -12.01 -13.50 -13.06
N TYR A 67 -11.03 -13.00 -12.31
CA TYR A 67 -9.69 -13.57 -12.26
C TYR A 67 -9.73 -15.01 -11.72
N SER A 68 -10.58 -15.27 -10.70
CA SER A 68 -10.83 -16.61 -10.16
C SER A 68 -11.61 -17.53 -11.11
N SER A 69 -12.13 -17.02 -12.23
CA SER A 69 -12.71 -17.81 -13.31
C SER A 69 -11.68 -18.19 -14.38
N GLU A 70 -10.50 -17.55 -14.39
CA GLU A 70 -9.44 -17.90 -15.33
C GLU A 70 -8.85 -19.28 -15.05
N SER A 71 -8.28 -19.92 -16.07
CA SER A 71 -7.56 -21.17 -15.86
C SER A 71 -6.36 -20.98 -14.93
N LEU A 72 -6.07 -21.99 -14.11
CA LEU A 72 -4.90 -21.97 -13.21
C LEU A 72 -3.60 -21.68 -13.98
N ALA A 73 -3.46 -22.25 -15.17
CA ALA A 73 -2.31 -22.04 -16.04
C ALA A 73 -2.12 -20.57 -16.45
N ASN A 74 -3.21 -19.82 -16.69
CA ASN A 74 -3.10 -18.39 -17.02
C ASN A 74 -2.65 -17.58 -15.80
N ARG A 75 -3.20 -17.87 -14.62
CA ARG A 75 -2.79 -17.20 -13.38
C ARG A 75 -1.33 -17.48 -13.04
N ASP A 76 -0.90 -18.72 -13.22
CA ASP A 76 0.50 -19.13 -13.00
C ASP A 76 1.44 -18.43 -13.98
N LYS A 77 1.01 -18.29 -15.25
CA LYS A 77 1.75 -17.51 -16.24
C LYS A 77 1.88 -16.05 -15.84
N TYR A 78 0.84 -15.42 -15.31
CA TYR A 78 0.91 -14.04 -14.84
C TYR A 78 1.82 -13.91 -13.61
N MET A 79 1.68 -14.81 -12.64
CA MET A 79 2.54 -14.85 -11.46
C MET A 79 4.02 -15.00 -11.84
N ALA A 80 4.34 -15.94 -12.73
CA ALA A 80 5.71 -16.16 -13.23
C ALA A 80 6.28 -14.91 -13.92
N GLN A 81 5.47 -14.15 -14.67
CA GLN A 81 5.91 -12.89 -15.25
C GLN A 81 6.21 -11.82 -14.20
N VAL A 82 5.41 -11.72 -13.14
CA VAL A 82 5.66 -10.77 -12.04
C VAL A 82 6.89 -11.18 -11.25
N LEU A 83 7.09 -12.47 -10.97
CA LEU A 83 8.30 -12.99 -10.32
C LEU A 83 9.55 -12.67 -11.11
N LYS A 84 9.55 -12.99 -12.41
CA LYS A 84 10.69 -12.73 -13.29
C LYS A 84 11.02 -11.25 -13.40
N ASN A 85 10.02 -10.39 -13.58
CA ASN A 85 10.26 -8.95 -13.66
C ASN A 85 10.59 -8.33 -12.30
N GLY A 86 10.07 -8.88 -11.21
CA GLY A 86 10.41 -8.49 -9.83
C GLY A 86 11.85 -8.82 -9.47
N ALA A 87 12.35 -10.00 -9.88
CA ALA A 87 13.75 -10.39 -9.70
C ALA A 87 14.68 -9.51 -10.53
N ALA A 88 14.33 -9.29 -11.81
CA ALA A 88 15.08 -8.38 -12.68
C ALA A 88 15.09 -6.94 -12.13
N LEU A 89 14.02 -6.49 -11.49
CA LEU A 89 13.99 -5.17 -10.83
C LEU A 89 14.87 -5.15 -9.59
N PHE A 90 14.85 -6.21 -8.77
CA PHE A 90 15.70 -6.32 -7.58
C PHE A 90 17.19 -6.23 -7.94
N ASP A 91 17.64 -6.94 -8.98
CA ASP A 91 19.00 -6.89 -9.50
C ASP A 91 19.44 -5.49 -9.97
N GLN A 92 18.49 -4.65 -10.34
CA GLN A 92 18.75 -3.31 -10.87
C GLN A 92 18.68 -2.25 -9.79
N VAL A 93 17.82 -2.45 -8.79
CA VAL A 93 17.75 -1.59 -7.59
C VAL A 93 19.02 -1.73 -6.76
N ILE A 94 19.53 -2.95 -6.58
CA ILE A 94 20.77 -3.21 -5.85
C ILE A 94 21.76 -3.84 -6.85
N THR A 95 22.61 -3.03 -7.46
CA THR A 95 23.49 -3.46 -8.57
C THR A 95 24.66 -4.32 -8.12
N ASP A 96 25.21 -4.06 -6.92
CA ASP A 96 26.28 -4.87 -6.35
C ASP A 96 25.77 -6.23 -5.84
N ALA A 97 26.44 -7.30 -6.23
CA ALA A 97 26.03 -8.66 -5.89
C ALA A 97 26.32 -9.03 -4.42
N GLY A 98 27.35 -8.43 -3.81
CA GLY A 98 27.65 -8.57 -2.39
C GLY A 98 26.58 -7.92 -1.54
N ASP A 99 26.22 -6.68 -1.87
CA ASP A 99 25.12 -5.94 -1.23
C ASP A 99 23.79 -6.68 -1.38
N ARG A 100 23.49 -7.26 -2.55
CA ARG A 100 22.29 -8.11 -2.72
C ARG A 100 22.27 -9.30 -1.78
N LYS A 101 23.38 -10.04 -1.68
CA LYS A 101 23.47 -11.21 -0.80
C LYS A 101 23.30 -10.82 0.66
N GLU A 102 23.96 -9.73 1.08
CA GLU A 102 23.85 -9.21 2.43
C GLU A 102 22.42 -8.74 2.73
N PHE A 103 21.79 -8.04 1.78
CA PHE A 103 20.41 -7.59 1.87
C PHE A 103 19.43 -8.76 2.07
N VAL A 104 19.52 -9.80 1.23
CA VAL A 104 18.70 -11.01 1.35
C VAL A 104 18.96 -11.72 2.66
N ARG A 105 20.22 -11.85 3.08
CA ARG A 105 20.61 -12.47 4.36
C ARG A 105 19.99 -11.73 5.54
N MET A 106 20.07 -10.39 5.54
CA MET A 106 19.51 -9.55 6.59
C MET A 106 17.99 -9.67 6.68
N LEU A 107 17.27 -9.64 5.56
CA LEU A 107 15.82 -9.78 5.54
C LEU A 107 15.37 -11.17 5.96
N SER A 108 16.07 -12.21 5.51
CA SER A 108 15.79 -13.60 5.88
C SER A 108 15.94 -13.84 7.39
N ALA A 109 16.85 -13.11 8.05
CA ALA A 109 16.99 -13.15 9.51
C ALA A 109 15.87 -12.43 10.27
N HIS A 110 15.03 -11.62 9.59
CA HIS A 110 14.00 -10.76 10.19
C HIS A 110 12.64 -10.90 9.48
N VAL A 111 12.19 -12.14 9.22
CA VAL A 111 10.87 -12.39 8.63
C VAL A 111 9.76 -11.71 9.44
N GLY A 112 8.84 -11.02 8.76
CA GLY A 112 7.77 -10.26 9.41
C GLY A 112 8.18 -8.87 9.89
N ALA A 113 9.45 -8.46 9.73
CA ALA A 113 9.87 -7.12 10.11
C ALA A 113 9.18 -6.03 9.29
N THR A 114 9.12 -4.85 9.90
CA THR A 114 8.76 -3.60 9.21
C THR A 114 10.01 -2.99 8.62
N ILE A 115 9.96 -2.80 7.31
CA ILE A 115 10.97 -2.18 6.48
C ILE A 115 10.53 -0.75 6.22
N ARG A 116 11.36 0.23 6.57
CA ARG A 116 11.18 1.62 6.17
C ARG A 116 12.06 1.90 4.97
N VAL A 117 11.47 2.47 3.93
CA VAL A 117 12.16 2.84 2.70
C VAL A 117 11.99 4.34 2.49
N SER A 118 13.11 5.04 2.47
CA SER A 118 13.20 6.40 1.95
C SER A 118 14.06 6.39 0.69
N GLY A 119 13.73 7.26 -0.25
CA GLY A 119 14.50 7.41 -1.47
C GLY A 119 13.94 8.50 -2.38
N GLU A 120 14.82 9.05 -3.19
CA GLU A 120 14.51 10.03 -4.22
C GLU A 120 14.78 9.43 -5.61
N GLY A 121 14.05 9.90 -6.62
CA GLY A 121 14.41 9.63 -8.02
C GLY A 121 13.90 8.33 -8.64
N ALA A 122 13.17 7.47 -7.91
CA ALA A 122 12.37 6.42 -8.53
C ALA A 122 11.24 5.92 -7.62
N CYS A 123 10.08 5.66 -8.22
CA CYS A 123 8.98 4.98 -7.55
C CYS A 123 9.11 3.48 -7.81
N ILE A 124 9.62 2.72 -6.84
CA ILE A 124 9.82 1.27 -6.93
C ILE A 124 8.62 0.55 -6.29
N PRO A 125 7.97 -0.42 -6.96
CA PRO A 125 6.98 -1.29 -6.34
C PRO A 125 7.69 -2.30 -5.42
N TRP A 126 8.15 -1.84 -4.26
CA TRP A 126 9.00 -2.60 -3.33
C TRP A 126 8.41 -3.96 -2.96
N GLU A 127 7.11 -4.01 -2.76
CA GLU A 127 6.39 -5.23 -2.43
C GLU A 127 6.54 -6.31 -3.51
N ALA A 128 6.68 -5.91 -4.78
CA ALA A 128 6.81 -6.79 -5.93
C ALA A 128 8.27 -7.17 -6.27
N LEU A 129 9.26 -6.73 -5.49
CA LEU A 129 10.64 -7.22 -5.64
C LEU A 129 10.70 -8.70 -5.25
N CYS A 130 11.29 -9.52 -6.11
CA CYS A 130 11.50 -10.94 -5.85
C CYS A 130 12.95 -11.13 -5.38
N LEU A 131 13.12 -11.73 -4.20
CA LEU A 131 14.43 -11.92 -3.57
C LEU A 131 15.14 -13.19 -4.06
N SER A 132 14.44 -14.06 -4.82
CA SER A 132 15.05 -15.26 -5.38
C SER A 132 16.10 -14.89 -6.44
N GLY A 133 17.28 -15.49 -6.32
CA GLY A 133 18.31 -15.45 -7.37
C GLY A 133 17.99 -16.32 -8.58
N ASP A 134 16.94 -17.14 -8.49
CA ASP A 134 16.45 -18.00 -9.56
C ASP A 134 14.95 -17.73 -9.80
N PRO A 135 14.60 -16.84 -10.76
CA PRO A 135 13.22 -16.49 -11.02
C PRO A 135 12.39 -17.63 -11.62
N ASP A 136 13.01 -18.65 -12.21
CA ASP A 136 12.29 -19.76 -12.85
C ASP A 136 11.80 -20.78 -11.80
N ASN A 137 12.45 -20.82 -10.63
CA ASN A 137 12.05 -21.62 -9.47
C ASN A 137 11.42 -20.78 -8.34
N ALA A 138 11.29 -19.47 -8.53
CA ALA A 138 10.70 -18.58 -7.54
C ALA A 138 9.21 -18.85 -7.34
N THR A 139 8.74 -18.56 -6.14
CA THR A 139 7.34 -18.65 -5.72
C THR A 139 6.86 -17.29 -5.21
N TYR A 140 5.56 -17.11 -5.00
CA TYR A 140 5.04 -15.87 -4.42
C TYR A 140 5.58 -15.58 -3.01
N GLU A 141 6.13 -16.59 -2.31
CA GLU A 141 6.76 -16.42 -1.01
C GLU A 141 8.09 -15.65 -1.10
N ASP A 142 8.69 -15.58 -2.29
CA ASP A 142 9.95 -14.86 -2.52
C ASP A 142 9.76 -13.36 -2.73
N PHE A 143 8.51 -12.87 -2.79
CA PHE A 143 8.25 -11.44 -2.85
C PHE A 143 8.55 -10.77 -1.51
N LEU A 144 9.18 -9.60 -1.56
CA LEU A 144 9.45 -8.79 -0.37
C LEU A 144 8.14 -8.45 0.38
N GLY A 145 7.09 -8.10 -0.37
CA GLY A 145 5.78 -7.78 0.17
C GLY A 145 5.03 -8.98 0.76
N TRP A 146 5.45 -10.22 0.50
CA TRP A 146 4.91 -11.40 1.16
C TRP A 146 5.46 -11.55 2.57
N ASN A 147 6.74 -11.26 2.78
CA ASN A 147 7.41 -11.50 4.06
C ASN A 147 7.37 -10.31 5.01
N HIS A 148 7.27 -9.10 4.49
CA HIS A 148 7.50 -7.88 5.26
C HIS A 148 6.43 -6.81 5.04
N VAL A 149 6.28 -5.96 6.05
CA VAL A 149 5.60 -4.67 5.92
C VAL A 149 6.61 -3.69 5.35
N ILE A 150 6.21 -2.94 4.32
CA ILE A 150 7.06 -1.94 3.69
C ILE A 150 6.41 -0.57 3.84
N LEU A 151 7.05 0.31 4.61
CA LEU A 151 6.65 1.69 4.84
C LEU A 151 7.46 2.61 3.94
N ARG A 152 6.77 3.46 3.18
CA ARG A 152 7.39 4.54 2.43
C ARG A 152 7.51 5.75 3.33
N GLU A 153 8.74 6.18 3.57
CA GLU A 153 9.01 7.40 4.32
C GLU A 153 9.02 8.59 3.36
N VAL A 154 8.05 9.49 3.56
CA VAL A 154 7.97 10.77 2.87
C VAL A 154 8.01 11.86 3.94
N PRO A 155 8.82 12.92 3.76
CA PRO A 155 8.87 14.04 4.70
C PRO A 155 7.47 14.60 4.98
N ARG A 156 7.11 14.74 6.25
CA ARG A 156 5.85 15.34 6.67
C ARG A 156 6.01 16.82 6.95
N LYS A 157 4.94 17.58 6.68
CA LYS A 157 4.84 18.98 7.12
C LYS A 157 4.24 19.13 8.52
N TYR A 158 3.45 18.15 8.98
CA TYR A 158 2.62 18.25 10.19
C TYR A 158 3.06 17.28 11.32
N ARG A 159 2.65 17.65 12.55
CA ARG A 159 3.06 17.18 13.90
C ARG A 159 2.80 15.67 14.21
N PRO A 160 3.26 15.15 15.38
CA PRO A 160 3.09 13.76 15.77
C PRO A 160 1.63 13.30 15.72
N PHE A 161 1.44 12.07 15.26
CA PHE A 161 0.16 11.43 14.99
C PHE A 161 -0.32 10.58 16.18
N LYS A 162 -1.63 10.31 16.24
CA LYS A 162 -2.17 9.28 17.13
C LYS A 162 -1.86 7.88 16.60
N LEU A 163 -1.37 7.00 17.47
CA LEU A 163 -1.09 5.59 17.14
C LEU A 163 -2.38 4.77 16.98
N ASP A 164 -3.52 5.30 17.38
CA ASP A 164 -4.81 4.66 17.28
C ASP A 164 -5.91 5.62 16.83
N ALA A 165 -6.82 5.10 16.00
CA ALA A 165 -8.11 5.74 15.75
C ALA A 165 -9.23 4.72 15.91
N GLU A 166 -10.22 5.10 16.72
CA GLU A 166 -11.52 4.45 16.68
C GLU A 166 -12.31 5.01 15.50
N VAL A 167 -12.64 4.17 14.54
CA VAL A 167 -13.36 4.58 13.34
C VAL A 167 -14.85 4.66 13.65
N ARG A 168 -15.37 5.89 13.76
CA ARG A 168 -16.80 6.14 13.98
C ARG A 168 -17.45 6.76 12.75
N ARG A 169 -16.67 7.50 11.97
CA ARG A 169 -17.08 8.15 10.73
C ARG A 169 -16.10 7.81 9.63
N ALA A 170 -16.67 7.37 8.52
CA ALA A 170 -15.92 7.10 7.29
C ALA A 170 -16.40 8.06 6.20
N GLY A 171 -15.44 8.77 5.60
CA GLY A 171 -15.67 9.62 4.44
C GLY A 171 -15.50 8.82 3.15
N PHE A 172 -16.36 9.08 2.16
CA PHE A 172 -16.32 8.39 0.88
C PHE A 172 -16.25 9.37 -0.28
N VAL A 173 -15.37 9.06 -1.22
CA VAL A 173 -15.26 9.75 -2.50
C VAL A 173 -15.35 8.67 -3.57
N GLU A 174 -16.49 8.61 -4.24
CA GLU A 174 -16.82 7.51 -5.14
C GLU A 174 -17.14 8.05 -6.53
N ASP A 175 -16.63 7.36 -7.56
CA ASP A 175 -17.00 7.63 -8.94
C ASP A 175 -18.39 7.09 -9.26
N ASP A 176 -19.33 7.98 -9.58
CA ASP A 176 -20.70 7.61 -9.96
C ASP A 176 -20.79 6.87 -11.30
N GLY A 177 -19.71 6.83 -12.08
CA GLY A 177 -19.59 6.03 -13.30
C GLY A 177 -19.13 4.59 -13.06
N LEU A 178 -18.63 4.24 -11.87
CA LEU A 178 -18.10 2.92 -11.58
C LEU A 178 -19.22 1.88 -11.37
N ALA A 179 -19.36 0.94 -12.30
CA ALA A 179 -20.33 -0.14 -12.20
C ALA A 179 -20.13 -1.03 -10.94
N SER A 180 -18.89 -1.13 -10.44
CA SER A 180 -18.57 -1.79 -9.17
C SER A 180 -19.11 -0.99 -7.97
N VAL A 181 -19.00 0.34 -7.98
CA VAL A 181 -19.56 1.20 -6.91
C VAL A 181 -21.08 1.06 -6.83
N HIS A 182 -21.78 0.92 -7.95
CA HIS A 182 -23.24 0.65 -7.97
C HIS A 182 -23.63 -0.74 -7.44
N ARG A 183 -22.69 -1.69 -7.33
CA ARG A 183 -22.94 -3.06 -6.88
C ARG A 183 -22.55 -3.29 -5.43
N ARG A 184 -23.21 -2.72 -4.42
CA ARG A 184 -23.08 -3.16 -2.99
C ARG A 184 -21.64 -3.23 -2.43
N ASP A 185 -20.63 -2.76 -3.13
CA ASP A 185 -19.25 -3.25 -2.99
C ASP A 185 -18.47 -2.41 -1.99
N THR A 186 -18.62 -1.08 -2.04
CA THR A 186 -18.22 -0.20 -0.93
C THR A 186 -19.06 -0.51 0.32
N GLN A 187 -20.34 -0.85 0.15
CA GLN A 187 -21.20 -1.25 1.26
C GLN A 187 -20.66 -2.51 1.96
N LEU A 188 -20.19 -3.52 1.20
CA LEU A 188 -19.57 -4.73 1.72
C LEU A 188 -18.25 -4.45 2.46
N ALA A 189 -17.40 -3.57 1.93
CA ALA A 189 -16.15 -3.16 2.59
C ALA A 189 -16.42 -2.49 3.96
N ILE A 190 -17.49 -1.70 4.05
CA ILE A 190 -17.89 -0.99 5.27
C ILE A 190 -18.69 -1.89 6.22
N ASP A 191 -19.43 -2.87 5.70
CA ASP A 191 -20.07 -3.87 6.54
C ASP A 191 -19.05 -4.62 7.41
N GLY A 192 -17.82 -4.77 6.90
CA GLY A 192 -16.67 -5.31 7.62
C GLY A 192 -16.13 -4.43 8.75
N LEU A 193 -16.50 -3.16 8.80
CA LEU A 193 -16.18 -2.22 9.87
C LEU A 193 -17.37 -1.99 10.84
N GLY A 194 -18.57 -2.49 10.51
CA GLY A 194 -19.74 -2.49 11.39
C GLY A 194 -20.82 -1.45 11.05
N ASP A 195 -22.05 -1.72 11.49
CA ASP A 195 -23.26 -0.92 11.17
C ASP A 195 -23.29 0.46 11.83
N SER A 196 -22.43 0.70 12.81
CA SER A 196 -22.36 1.94 13.59
C SER A 196 -21.52 3.03 12.94
N ILE A 197 -20.91 2.77 11.78
CA ILE A 197 -20.09 3.77 11.08
C ILE A 197 -20.98 4.70 10.27
N THR A 198 -20.88 5.99 10.61
CA THR A 198 -21.56 7.03 9.83
C THR A 198 -20.79 7.28 8.54
N LYS A 199 -21.47 7.08 7.41
CA LYS A 199 -20.92 7.32 6.07
C LYS A 199 -21.18 8.75 5.66
N ILE A 200 -20.13 9.44 5.22
CA ILE A 200 -20.21 10.82 4.77
C ILE A 200 -19.70 10.88 3.34
N PRO A 201 -20.58 10.94 2.33
CA PRO A 201 -20.14 11.08 0.95
C PRO A 201 -19.64 12.50 0.70
N LEU A 202 -18.62 12.63 -0.14
CA LEU A 202 -18.39 13.86 -0.88
C LEU A 202 -19.52 13.97 -1.90
N ASP A 203 -20.37 14.99 -1.77
CA ASP A 203 -21.55 15.17 -2.63
C ASP A 203 -21.24 16.16 -3.78
N PRO A 204 -20.82 15.66 -4.95
CA PRO A 204 -20.39 16.49 -6.07
C PRO A 204 -21.54 17.32 -6.65
N LEU A 205 -22.80 16.94 -6.43
CA LEU A 205 -23.96 17.65 -6.96
C LEU A 205 -24.17 19.01 -6.30
N LYS A 206 -23.70 19.17 -5.05
CA LYS A 206 -23.78 20.46 -4.35
C LYS A 206 -22.90 21.52 -5.01
N LYS A 207 -21.71 21.14 -5.47
CA LYS A 207 -20.71 22.07 -6.05
C LYS A 207 -19.72 21.34 -6.98
N PRO A 208 -20.06 21.14 -8.27
CA PRO A 208 -19.32 20.27 -9.19
C PRO A 208 -17.87 20.70 -9.48
N THR A 209 -17.47 21.95 -9.19
CA THR A 209 -16.11 22.44 -9.52
C THR A 209 -15.41 23.14 -8.35
N ASP A 210 -15.99 23.11 -7.15
CA ASP A 210 -15.47 23.87 -6.02
C ASP A 210 -14.47 23.05 -5.21
N LYS A 211 -13.17 23.35 -5.35
CA LYS A 211 -12.12 22.78 -4.48
C LYS A 211 -12.40 22.97 -2.99
N ARG A 212 -13.19 23.97 -2.61
CA ARG A 212 -13.63 24.18 -1.21
C ARG A 212 -14.54 23.06 -0.72
N LEU A 213 -15.26 22.36 -1.61
CA LEU A 213 -16.03 21.18 -1.22
C LEU A 213 -15.10 20.07 -0.75
N PHE A 214 -14.04 19.80 -1.52
CA PHE A 214 -13.01 18.81 -1.16
C PHE A 214 -12.25 19.19 0.11
N HIS A 215 -11.84 20.44 0.25
CA HIS A 215 -11.18 20.89 1.48
C HIS A 215 -12.13 20.87 2.68
N GLY A 216 -13.37 21.30 2.50
CA GLY A 216 -14.41 21.26 3.52
C GLY A 216 -14.72 19.85 4.00
N PHE A 217 -14.65 18.86 3.10
CA PHE A 217 -14.81 17.45 3.44
C PHE A 217 -13.79 16.98 4.49
N PHE A 218 -12.52 17.38 4.38
CA PHE A 218 -11.50 17.06 5.40
C PHE A 218 -11.51 18.01 6.61
N TYR A 219 -11.96 19.25 6.44
CA TYR A 219 -11.91 20.27 7.49
C TYR A 219 -13.14 20.27 8.42
N ASP A 220 -14.20 19.53 8.10
CA ASP A 220 -15.42 19.47 8.90
C ASP A 220 -15.16 19.02 10.35
N LYS A 221 -15.17 19.99 11.28
CA LYS A 221 -14.93 19.78 12.71
C LYS A 221 -16.09 19.13 13.44
N GLU A 222 -17.30 19.25 12.90
CA GLU A 222 -18.49 18.65 13.48
C GLU A 222 -18.59 17.17 13.09
N ALA A 223 -18.09 16.83 11.90
CA ALA A 223 -18.03 15.46 11.42
C ALA A 223 -16.62 15.05 10.91
N PRO A 224 -15.59 15.01 11.78
CA PRO A 224 -14.27 14.54 11.38
C PRO A 224 -14.34 13.07 10.97
N LYS A 225 -13.59 12.72 9.94
CA LYS A 225 -13.56 11.35 9.40
C LYS A 225 -12.29 10.68 9.88
N GLU A 226 -12.40 9.53 10.53
CA GLU A 226 -11.23 8.78 10.99
C GLU A 226 -10.72 7.82 9.91
N LEU A 227 -11.59 7.48 8.94
CA LEU A 227 -11.28 6.74 7.73
C LEU A 227 -11.78 7.53 6.51
N VAL A 228 -11.03 7.55 5.43
CA VAL A 228 -11.46 8.08 4.13
C VAL A 228 -11.09 7.09 3.05
N GLN A 229 -12.07 6.70 2.23
CA GLN A 229 -11.87 5.85 1.06
C GLN A 229 -12.16 6.63 -0.22
N PHE A 230 -11.27 6.47 -1.19
CA PHE A 230 -11.43 6.94 -2.56
C PHE A 230 -11.58 5.74 -3.48
N ASP A 231 -12.73 5.60 -4.13
CA ASP A 231 -12.98 4.65 -5.21
C ASP A 231 -13.21 5.46 -6.48
N CYS A 232 -12.11 5.81 -7.15
CA CYS A 232 -12.13 6.79 -8.25
C CYS A 232 -11.17 6.40 -9.37
N HIS A 233 -11.25 7.10 -10.49
CA HIS A 233 -10.25 7.04 -11.54
C HIS A 233 -9.28 8.21 -11.47
N ILE A 234 -8.03 7.96 -11.85
CA ILE A 234 -7.06 9.02 -12.13
C ILE A 234 -6.95 9.14 -13.64
N GLU A 235 -7.13 10.35 -14.13
CA GLU A 235 -7.16 10.69 -15.56
C GLU A 235 -6.28 11.90 -15.85
N GLY A 236 -5.90 12.03 -17.13
CA GLY A 236 -5.11 13.14 -17.65
C GLY A 236 -3.62 13.07 -17.34
N GLY A 237 -2.83 13.68 -18.23
CA GLY A 237 -1.41 13.96 -18.03
C GLY A 237 -0.45 12.78 -18.18
N ASP A 238 0.68 12.98 -18.85
CA ASP A 238 1.85 12.10 -18.69
C ASP A 238 2.52 12.31 -17.32
N GLU A 239 2.21 13.43 -16.66
CA GLU A 239 2.77 13.82 -15.37
C GLU A 239 1.68 14.01 -14.31
N VAL A 240 1.99 13.64 -13.06
CA VAL A 240 1.05 13.71 -11.92
C VAL A 240 0.43 15.10 -11.73
N HIS A 241 1.18 16.17 -12.04
CA HIS A 241 0.72 17.54 -11.84
C HIS A 241 -0.35 18.01 -12.83
N THR A 242 -0.48 17.31 -13.96
CA THR A 242 -1.56 17.53 -14.95
C THR A 242 -2.68 16.50 -14.83
N SER A 243 -2.53 15.53 -13.93
CA SER A 243 -3.57 14.54 -13.65
C SER A 243 -4.65 15.10 -12.72
N HIS A 244 -5.80 14.44 -12.75
CA HIS A 244 -6.91 14.69 -11.83
C HIS A 244 -7.57 13.38 -11.43
N MET A 245 -8.18 13.37 -10.25
CA MET A 245 -9.04 12.28 -9.81
C MET A 245 -10.48 12.58 -10.25
N ARG A 246 -11.06 11.74 -11.10
CA ARG A 246 -12.45 11.84 -11.53
C ARG A 246 -13.35 11.19 -10.48
N VAL A 247 -14.24 11.99 -9.88
CA VAL A 247 -15.28 11.54 -8.94
C VAL A 247 -16.64 11.55 -9.64
N THR A 248 -16.87 12.45 -10.58
CA THR A 248 -17.96 12.32 -11.55
C THR A 248 -17.49 12.95 -12.86
N GLU A 249 -18.24 12.75 -13.94
CA GLU A 249 -18.02 13.48 -15.20
C GLU A 249 -17.92 15.01 -15.02
N LYS A 250 -18.60 15.56 -14.01
CA LYS A 250 -18.65 17.00 -13.75
C LYS A 250 -17.77 17.45 -12.59
N PHE A 251 -17.32 16.52 -11.74
CA PHE A 251 -16.52 16.80 -10.56
C PHE A 251 -15.18 16.07 -10.63
N GLN A 252 -14.16 16.85 -10.90
CA GLN A 252 -12.77 16.41 -11.02
C GLN A 252 -11.93 17.11 -9.95
N LEU A 253 -11.10 16.35 -9.27
CA LEU A 253 -10.17 16.84 -8.27
C LEU A 253 -8.77 16.93 -8.89
N PRO A 254 -8.34 18.10 -9.37
CA PRO A 254 -7.01 18.25 -9.94
C PRO A 254 -5.95 18.01 -8.87
N PHE A 255 -4.81 17.42 -9.23
CA PHE A 255 -3.73 17.12 -8.28
C PHE A 255 -3.31 18.32 -7.37
N PRO A 256 -3.25 19.58 -7.85
CA PRO A 256 -3.05 20.75 -6.99
C PRO A 256 -4.02 20.86 -5.79
N ALA A 257 -5.26 20.39 -5.90
CA ALA A 257 -6.22 20.42 -4.79
C ALA A 257 -5.75 19.60 -3.58
N PHE A 258 -4.96 18.55 -3.80
CA PHE A 258 -4.40 17.69 -2.75
C PHE A 258 -3.25 18.36 -2.01
N HIS A 259 -2.56 19.34 -2.61
CA HIS A 259 -1.47 20.08 -1.94
C HIS A 259 -1.99 20.97 -0.82
N GLU A 260 -3.17 21.55 -1.03
CA GLU A 260 -3.79 22.54 -0.15
C GLU A 260 -4.72 21.89 0.89
N ALA A 261 -5.07 20.62 0.72
CA ALA A 261 -5.94 19.92 1.66
C ALA A 261 -5.27 19.78 3.03
N VAL A 262 -5.97 20.16 4.10
CA VAL A 262 -5.50 19.98 5.48
C VAL A 262 -6.39 18.93 6.15
N LEU A 263 -5.77 17.84 6.63
CA LEU A 263 -6.49 16.68 7.14
C LEU A 263 -6.55 16.76 8.68
N MET A 264 -7.57 17.44 9.21
CA MET A 264 -7.66 17.80 10.64
C MET A 264 -7.81 16.60 11.59
N SER A 265 -8.38 15.49 11.12
CA SER A 265 -8.69 14.31 11.93
C SER A 265 -7.65 13.21 11.88
N GLU A 266 -6.53 13.44 11.17
CA GLU A 266 -5.51 12.43 10.91
C GLU A 266 -6.09 11.11 10.38
N PRO A 267 -6.91 11.14 9.30
CA PRO A 267 -7.60 9.94 8.84
C PRO A 267 -6.61 8.88 8.35
N VAL A 268 -7.03 7.62 8.45
CA VAL A 268 -6.54 6.59 7.54
C VAL A 268 -7.14 6.85 6.17
N VAL A 269 -6.33 6.83 5.12
CA VAL A 269 -6.79 7.03 3.76
C VAL A 269 -6.51 5.78 2.93
N LEU A 270 -7.55 5.23 2.30
CA LEU A 270 -7.42 4.19 1.29
C LEU A 270 -7.68 4.79 -0.09
N LEU A 271 -6.67 4.79 -0.95
CA LEU A 271 -6.73 5.27 -2.33
C LEU A 271 -6.88 4.09 -3.30
N ASN A 272 -8.11 3.63 -3.49
CA ASN A 272 -8.48 2.67 -4.53
C ASN A 272 -8.66 3.40 -5.87
N ALA A 273 -7.58 4.00 -6.35
CA ALA A 273 -7.53 4.65 -7.63
C ALA A 273 -6.24 4.24 -8.34
N CYS A 274 -6.35 3.87 -9.62
CA CYS A 274 -5.24 3.36 -10.42
C CYS A 274 -4.02 4.29 -10.35
N GLY A 275 -2.90 3.78 -9.82
CA GLY A 275 -1.66 4.54 -9.73
C GLY A 275 -1.67 5.70 -8.71
N ALA A 276 -2.63 5.79 -7.80
CA ALA A 276 -2.67 6.86 -6.79
C ALA A 276 -1.47 6.87 -5.83
N GLY A 277 -0.84 5.70 -5.64
CA GLY A 277 0.42 5.55 -4.92
C GLY A 277 1.62 5.99 -5.74
N THR A 278 1.53 5.93 -7.07
CA THR A 278 2.67 6.29 -7.91
C THR A 278 3.02 7.75 -7.72
N THR A 279 4.22 7.97 -7.21
CA THR A 279 4.84 9.28 -7.27
C THR A 279 5.52 9.41 -8.62
N ASN A 280 5.61 10.63 -9.17
CA ASN A 280 6.46 10.89 -10.33
C ASN A 280 7.86 10.32 -10.03
N TRP A 281 8.50 9.63 -10.96
CA TRP A 281 9.81 9.03 -10.69
C TRP A 281 10.86 10.10 -10.33
N ALA A 282 10.71 11.32 -10.85
CA ALA A 282 11.59 12.43 -10.53
C ALA A 282 11.25 13.15 -9.19
N SER A 283 10.12 12.83 -8.53
CA SER A 283 9.75 13.51 -7.29
C SER A 283 8.97 12.63 -6.32
N THR A 284 9.01 12.94 -5.03
CA THR A 284 8.11 12.32 -4.05
C THR A 284 6.68 12.87 -4.16
N ASP A 285 6.28 13.42 -5.32
CA ASP A 285 4.94 13.93 -5.55
C ASP A 285 4.03 12.84 -6.09
N GLY A 286 3.01 12.51 -5.32
CA GLY A 286 1.93 11.60 -5.68
C GLY A 286 0.75 11.84 -4.74
N TYR A 287 -0.45 11.37 -5.10
CA TYR A 287 -1.65 11.60 -4.29
C TYR A 287 -1.46 11.08 -2.86
N ALA A 288 -0.92 9.86 -2.73
CA ALA A 288 -0.63 9.25 -1.43
C ALA A 288 0.38 10.07 -0.61
N ALA A 289 1.49 10.47 -1.23
CA ALA A 289 2.52 11.27 -0.59
C ALA A 289 2.00 12.64 -0.13
N LYS A 290 1.13 13.29 -0.92
CA LYS A 290 0.51 14.58 -0.53
C LYS A 290 -0.44 14.42 0.65
N LEU A 291 -1.30 13.41 0.64
CA LEU A 291 -2.22 13.16 1.75
C LEU A 291 -1.48 12.83 3.05
N TRP A 292 -0.42 12.01 2.96
CA TRP A 292 0.47 11.74 4.09
C TRP A 292 1.17 13.01 4.59
N ALA A 293 1.76 13.79 3.69
CA ALA A 293 2.43 15.04 4.03
C ALA A 293 1.48 16.08 4.62
N ASN A 294 0.17 15.97 4.33
CA ASN A 294 -0.90 16.86 4.76
C ASN A 294 -1.69 16.41 5.99
N GLY A 295 -1.21 15.36 6.67
CA GLY A 295 -1.68 15.01 8.01
C GLY A 295 -2.47 13.71 8.09
N ALA A 296 -2.65 12.94 7.02
CA ALA A 296 -3.18 11.57 7.14
C ALA A 296 -2.32 10.76 8.12
N ALA A 297 -2.93 9.94 8.98
CA ALA A 297 -2.19 9.05 9.88
C ALA A 297 -1.59 7.85 9.13
N LEU A 298 -2.24 7.45 8.04
CA LEU A 298 -1.80 6.37 7.17
C LEU A 298 -2.41 6.58 5.79
N VAL A 299 -1.67 6.25 4.73
CA VAL A 299 -2.22 6.16 3.38
C VAL A 299 -1.87 4.81 2.78
N ILE A 300 -2.88 4.07 2.33
CA ILE A 300 -2.73 2.85 1.54
C ILE A 300 -3.15 3.20 0.12
N ALA A 301 -2.34 2.89 -0.88
CA ALA A 301 -2.61 3.33 -2.24
C ALA A 301 -2.19 2.32 -3.29
N ALA A 302 -2.97 2.24 -4.37
CA ALA A 302 -2.62 1.43 -5.54
C ALA A 302 -1.46 2.06 -6.33
N GLU A 303 -0.38 1.30 -6.52
CA GLU A 303 0.88 1.67 -7.18
C GLU A 303 0.90 1.32 -8.67
N ALA A 304 -0.19 0.75 -9.17
CA ALA A 304 -0.35 0.35 -10.55
C ALA A 304 -1.81 0.54 -10.98
N ALA A 305 -2.07 0.36 -12.26
CA ALA A 305 -3.43 0.28 -12.76
C ALA A 305 -3.98 -1.13 -12.51
N LEU A 306 -4.97 -1.22 -11.61
CA LEU A 306 -5.59 -2.47 -11.17
C LEU A 306 -7.03 -2.54 -11.70
N GLY A 307 -7.64 -3.72 -11.66
CA GLY A 307 -9.07 -3.87 -11.97
C GLY A 307 -9.94 -3.34 -10.84
N ASP A 308 -11.02 -2.63 -11.15
CA ASP A 308 -11.88 -2.00 -10.13
C ASP A 308 -12.47 -3.03 -9.17
N GLY A 309 -12.98 -4.15 -9.68
CA GLY A 309 -13.49 -5.23 -8.84
C GLY A 309 -12.40 -5.85 -7.95
N PHE A 310 -11.16 -5.95 -8.43
CA PHE A 310 -10.04 -6.39 -7.58
C PHE A 310 -9.77 -5.40 -6.46
N MET A 311 -9.74 -4.09 -6.77
CA MET A 311 -9.48 -3.06 -5.77
C MET A 311 -10.53 -3.08 -4.65
N THR A 312 -11.80 -3.22 -5.02
CA THR A 312 -12.91 -3.44 -4.08
C THR A 312 -12.68 -4.67 -3.20
N ASP A 313 -12.46 -5.84 -3.80
CA ASP A 313 -12.31 -7.10 -3.07
C ASP A 313 -11.11 -7.03 -2.10
N PHE A 314 -10.01 -6.42 -2.55
CA PHE A 314 -8.81 -6.24 -1.73
C PHE A 314 -9.05 -5.28 -0.57
N ALA A 315 -9.74 -4.16 -0.80
CA ALA A 315 -10.12 -3.22 0.23
C ALA A 315 -11.02 -3.87 1.29
N HIS A 316 -12.01 -4.66 0.86
CA HIS A 316 -12.85 -5.45 1.74
C HIS A 316 -11.99 -6.37 2.61
N LEU A 317 -11.10 -7.15 2.01
CA LEU A 317 -10.23 -8.07 2.73
C LEU A 317 -9.33 -7.34 3.73
N PHE A 318 -8.78 -6.19 3.35
CA PHE A 318 -8.02 -5.32 4.25
C PHE A 318 -8.84 -4.91 5.48
N TYR A 319 -10.06 -4.40 5.30
CA TYR A 319 -10.89 -3.98 6.43
C TYR A 319 -11.31 -5.15 7.33
N LEU A 320 -11.58 -6.33 6.75
CA LEU A 320 -11.85 -7.54 7.53
C LEU A 320 -10.66 -7.93 8.42
N MET A 321 -9.44 -7.76 7.94
CA MET A 321 -8.25 -8.03 8.74
C MET A 321 -8.02 -6.94 9.79
N ALA A 322 -8.30 -5.68 9.45
CA ALA A 322 -8.12 -4.54 10.33
C ALA A 322 -9.14 -4.53 11.48
N SER A 323 -10.40 -4.88 11.22
CA SER A 323 -11.47 -4.88 12.23
C SER A 323 -11.32 -5.96 13.31
N ASP A 324 -10.41 -6.92 13.11
CA ASP A 324 -10.02 -7.93 14.10
C ASP A 324 -9.01 -7.40 15.14
N GLY A 325 -8.80 -6.08 15.16
CA GLY A 325 -7.84 -5.43 16.06
C GLY A 325 -6.39 -5.51 15.58
N ALA A 326 -6.14 -5.96 14.35
CA ALA A 326 -4.79 -5.93 13.78
C ALA A 326 -4.34 -4.48 13.53
N TYR A 327 -3.02 -4.26 13.58
CA TYR A 327 -2.46 -3.02 13.06
C TYR A 327 -2.69 -2.94 11.55
N ALA A 328 -2.87 -1.73 11.01
CA ALA A 328 -3.20 -1.55 9.59
C ALA A 328 -2.13 -2.14 8.67
N ALA A 329 -0.85 -2.00 9.02
CA ALA A 329 0.24 -2.64 8.30
C ALA A 329 0.14 -4.17 8.27
N GLU A 330 -0.20 -4.77 9.42
CA GLU A 330 -0.38 -6.20 9.54
C GLU A 330 -1.62 -6.67 8.76
N ALA A 331 -2.71 -5.92 8.82
CA ALA A 331 -3.93 -6.17 8.05
C ALA A 331 -3.66 -6.16 6.55
N LEU A 332 -2.89 -5.18 6.07
CA LEU A 332 -2.46 -5.10 4.67
C LEU A 332 -1.61 -6.30 4.26
N LEU A 333 -0.64 -6.69 5.10
CA LEU A 333 0.21 -7.86 4.85
C LEU A 333 -0.62 -9.16 4.80
N LYS A 334 -1.57 -9.34 5.72
CA LYS A 334 -2.49 -10.48 5.75
C LYS A 334 -3.36 -10.52 4.50
N ALA A 335 -3.99 -9.40 4.13
CA ALA A 335 -4.82 -9.30 2.93
C ALA A 335 -4.03 -9.71 1.68
N ARG A 336 -2.80 -9.20 1.56
CA ARG A 336 -1.90 -9.55 0.46
C ARG A 336 -1.57 -11.04 0.42
N ARG A 337 -1.24 -11.65 1.56
CA ARG A 337 -0.92 -13.08 1.63
C ARG A 337 -2.09 -13.95 1.21
N ILE A 338 -3.28 -13.66 1.73
CA ILE A 338 -4.50 -14.37 1.33
C ILE A 338 -4.72 -14.23 -0.18
N THR A 339 -4.64 -13.02 -0.73
CA THR A 339 -4.82 -12.82 -2.18
C THR A 339 -3.78 -13.57 -3.02
N LEU A 340 -2.52 -13.60 -2.60
CA LEU A 340 -1.45 -14.30 -3.33
C LEU A 340 -1.59 -15.82 -3.23
N ALA A 341 -1.81 -16.37 -2.04
CA ALA A 341 -1.90 -17.81 -1.82
C ALA A 341 -3.18 -18.41 -2.41
N GLU A 342 -4.33 -17.80 -2.14
CA GLU A 342 -5.64 -18.35 -2.50
C GLU A 342 -6.01 -18.05 -3.95
N HIS A 343 -5.72 -16.83 -4.41
CA HIS A 343 -6.18 -16.38 -5.72
C HIS A 343 -5.07 -16.41 -6.77
N ARG A 344 -3.80 -16.58 -6.37
CA ARG A 344 -2.64 -16.44 -7.26
C ARG A 344 -2.68 -15.11 -8.03
N ASN A 345 -3.12 -14.05 -7.37
CA ASN A 345 -3.28 -12.74 -7.98
C ASN A 345 -2.17 -11.79 -7.52
N PRO A 346 -1.17 -11.48 -8.37
CA PRO A 346 -0.07 -10.61 -7.99
C PRO A 346 -0.47 -9.13 -7.81
N SER A 347 -1.70 -8.74 -8.17
CA SER A 347 -2.19 -7.36 -8.04
C SER A 347 -2.13 -6.85 -6.58
N ALA A 348 -2.16 -7.74 -5.59
CA ALA A 348 -2.02 -7.38 -4.17
C ALA A 348 -0.64 -6.83 -3.79
N LEU A 349 0.39 -7.10 -4.61
CA LEU A 349 1.73 -6.55 -4.45
C LEU A 349 1.78 -5.07 -4.83
N PHE A 350 0.73 -4.51 -5.41
CA PHE A 350 0.70 -3.14 -5.89
C PHE A 350 -0.13 -2.23 -4.98
N TYR A 351 -0.28 -2.61 -3.71
CA TYR A 351 -0.75 -1.70 -2.66
C TYR A 351 0.42 -1.31 -1.77
N GLY A 352 0.80 -0.04 -1.87
CA GLY A 352 1.84 0.58 -1.06
C GLY A 352 1.30 1.20 0.21
N LEU A 353 2.16 1.29 1.23
CA LEU A 353 1.85 1.86 2.53
C LEU A 353 2.72 3.09 2.82
N TYR A 354 2.07 4.19 3.18
CA TYR A 354 2.69 5.45 3.59
C TYR A 354 2.24 5.77 5.01
N GLY A 355 3.20 6.03 5.88
CA GLY A 355 2.94 6.33 7.28
C GLY A 355 3.46 5.27 8.22
N GLU A 356 2.69 4.94 9.25
CA GLU A 356 3.24 4.30 10.45
C GLU A 356 2.64 2.92 10.71
N ALA A 357 3.51 1.91 10.84
CA ALA A 357 3.08 0.51 10.92
C ALA A 357 2.27 0.19 12.18
N GLN A 358 2.46 0.96 13.25
CA GLN A 358 1.80 0.74 14.54
C GLN A 358 0.40 1.36 14.61
N PHE A 359 -0.10 1.92 13.51
CA PHE A 359 -1.44 2.47 13.49
C PHE A 359 -2.49 1.36 13.60
N GLN A 360 -3.40 1.47 14.57
CA GLN A 360 -4.50 0.52 14.74
C GLN A 360 -5.84 1.14 14.29
N LEU A 361 -6.50 0.46 13.35
CA LEU A 361 -7.86 0.79 12.92
C LEU A 361 -8.84 0.08 13.85
N ARG A 362 -9.35 0.77 14.88
CA ARG A 362 -10.35 0.17 15.77
C ARG A 362 -11.73 0.41 15.21
N ALA A 363 -12.30 -0.59 14.56
CA ALA A 363 -13.70 -0.59 14.22
C ALA A 363 -14.54 -0.98 15.47
N PRO A 364 -15.77 -0.47 15.61
CA PRO A 364 -16.73 -1.00 16.56
C PRO A 364 -16.89 -2.52 16.39
N PRO A 365 -17.11 -3.28 17.47
CA PRO A 365 -17.22 -4.72 17.37
C PRO A 365 -18.36 -5.10 16.41
N LEU A 366 -18.04 -5.98 15.45
CA LEU A 366 -19.05 -6.56 14.56
C LEU A 366 -20.16 -7.23 15.36
N SER A 367 -21.39 -7.14 14.87
CA SER A 367 -22.52 -7.91 15.41
C SER A 367 -22.20 -9.42 15.37
N ALA A 368 -22.78 -10.20 16.27
CA ALA A 368 -22.52 -11.65 16.35
C ALA A 368 -22.74 -12.36 15.00
N THR A 369 -23.77 -11.96 14.25
CA THR A 369 -24.06 -12.47 12.90
C THR A 369 -22.95 -12.12 11.91
N LYS A 370 -22.52 -10.85 11.84
CA LYS A 370 -21.43 -10.42 10.96
C LYS A 370 -20.10 -11.08 11.34
N ARG A 371 -19.84 -11.27 12.64
CA ARG A 371 -18.68 -12.01 13.12
C ARG A 371 -18.73 -13.48 12.70
N ALA A 372 -19.88 -14.14 12.78
CA ALA A 372 -20.02 -15.53 12.32
C ALA A 372 -19.86 -15.67 10.80
N GLU A 373 -20.39 -14.73 10.01
CA GLU A 373 -20.17 -14.69 8.56
C GLU A 373 -18.69 -14.47 8.23
N LEU A 374 -18.04 -13.55 8.95
CA LEU A 374 -16.61 -13.31 8.85
C LEU A 374 -15.80 -14.55 9.22
N ASP A 375 -16.13 -15.23 10.31
CA ASP A 375 -15.45 -16.46 10.73
C ASP A 375 -15.65 -17.58 9.72
N LEU A 376 -16.82 -17.68 9.09
CA LEU A 376 -17.07 -18.63 8.01
C LEU A 376 -16.21 -18.29 6.78
N LYS A 377 -16.19 -17.02 6.35
CA LYS A 377 -15.31 -16.55 5.28
C LYS A 377 -13.85 -16.81 5.62
N LYS A 378 -13.41 -16.51 6.84
CA LYS A 378 -12.06 -16.80 7.34
C LYS A 378 -11.77 -18.30 7.37
N ARG A 379 -12.73 -19.19 7.66
CA ARG A 379 -12.51 -20.65 7.61
C ARG A 379 -12.40 -21.15 6.18
N VAL A 380 -13.22 -20.61 5.28
CA VAL A 380 -13.14 -20.88 3.85
C VAL A 380 -11.82 -20.36 3.27
N LEU A 381 -11.36 -19.19 3.74
CA LEU A 381 -10.10 -18.54 3.32
C LEU A 381 -8.86 -19.00 4.13
N GLY A 382 -9.04 -19.69 5.25
CA GLY A 382 -8.02 -19.87 6.30
C GLY A 382 -7.71 -21.33 6.62
N GLY A 383 -8.22 -22.29 5.84
CA GLY A 383 -7.68 -23.65 5.82
C GLY A 383 -6.19 -23.74 5.43
N ILE A 384 -5.56 -22.60 5.10
CA ILE A 384 -4.19 -22.46 4.60
C ILE A 384 -3.32 -21.54 5.49
N TRP A 385 -3.82 -21.02 6.63
CA TRP A 385 -3.05 -20.07 7.47
C TRP A 385 -2.90 -20.47 8.96
N PRO A 386 -1.69 -20.32 9.57
CA PRO A 386 -0.39 -20.08 8.95
C PRO A 386 0.22 -21.41 8.44
N PRO A 387 1.12 -21.39 7.44
CA PRO A 387 2.05 -22.51 7.30
C PRO A 387 2.79 -22.63 8.63
N LYS A 388 2.86 -23.85 9.20
CA LYS A 388 3.90 -24.12 10.19
C LYS A 388 5.20 -23.65 9.56
N PRO A 389 6.03 -22.83 10.23
CA PRO A 389 7.36 -22.54 9.70
C PRO A 389 7.95 -23.88 9.29
N LYS A 390 8.39 -24.00 8.03
CA LYS A 390 9.16 -25.19 7.62
C LYS A 390 10.21 -25.32 8.71
N GLN A 391 10.11 -26.39 9.51
CA GLN A 391 11.21 -26.73 10.38
C GLN A 391 12.37 -26.84 9.40
N VAL A 392 13.31 -25.90 9.49
CA VAL A 392 14.62 -26.07 8.89
C VAL A 392 15.06 -27.40 9.49
N LEU A 393 15.00 -28.45 8.67
CA LEU A 393 15.52 -29.74 9.08
C LEU A 393 16.97 -29.44 9.41
N ASP A 394 17.32 -29.62 10.69
CA ASP A 394 18.71 -29.66 11.16
C ASP A 394 19.38 -30.88 10.48
N GLU A 395 19.62 -30.79 9.18
CA GLU A 395 20.55 -31.64 8.46
C GLU A 395 21.95 -31.09 8.70
N GLU A 396 22.43 -31.17 9.94
CA GLU A 396 23.87 -31.19 10.26
C GLU A 396 24.06 -31.39 11.78
N ARG A 397 23.96 -32.65 12.22
CA ARG A 397 24.69 -33.16 13.40
C ARG A 397 24.55 -34.68 13.54
N VAL A 398 25.23 -35.43 12.67
CA VAL A 398 25.95 -36.65 13.08
C VAL A 398 27.16 -36.82 12.16
N THR A 399 28.31 -36.34 12.65
CA THR A 399 29.60 -37.02 12.47
C THR A 399 29.64 -38.26 13.33
#